data_AF-A0A3D1QF44-F1
#
_entry.id   AF-A0A3D1QF44-F1
#
_cell.length_a   1.000
_cell.length_b   1.000
_cell.length_c   1.000
_cell.angle_alpha   90.00
_cell.angle_beta   90.00
_cell.angle_gamma   90.00
#
_symmetry.space_group_name_H-M   'P 1'
#
loop_
_entity.id
_entity.type
_entity.pdbx_description
1 polymer ?
#
loop_
_entity_poly.entity_id
_entity_poly.type
_entity_poly.pdbx_seq_one_letter_code
_entity_poly.pdbx_strand_id
1 'polypeptide(L)' 'MGMGCSQVYLLLSAYLDEMTDPEETREVKTHLESCLDCREKLSQLHRMCLILRKLDNPKAPRRLWKDIKKRLD' A
#
# COMPACT_ATOMS: atom_id res chain seq x y z
N MET A 1 -19.79 3.63 -17.67
CA MET A 1 -18.56 4.46 -17.77
C MET A 1 -17.55 3.79 -16.88
N GLY A 2 -16.39 3.40 -17.41
CA GLY A 2 -15.34 2.73 -16.63
C GLY A 2 -14.55 3.73 -15.77
N MET A 3 -13.83 3.22 -14.78
CA MET A 3 -12.99 4.00 -13.88
C MET A 3 -11.89 4.77 -14.64
N GLY A 4 -11.74 6.06 -14.33
CA GLY A 4 -10.69 6.92 -14.91
C GLY A 4 -9.37 6.86 -14.16
N CYS A 5 -8.28 7.32 -14.78
CA CYS A 5 -6.93 7.28 -14.18
C CYS A 5 -6.87 7.95 -12.78
N SER A 6 -7.56 9.08 -12.60
CA SER A 6 -7.58 9.80 -11.32
C SER A 6 -8.17 8.98 -10.18
N GLN A 7 -9.20 8.17 -10.46
CA GLN A 7 -9.82 7.28 -9.46
C GLN A 7 -8.89 6.09 -9.18
N VAL A 8 -8.33 5.49 -10.22
CA VAL A 8 -7.35 4.40 -10.06
C VAL A 8 -6.18 4.84 -9.21
N TYR A 9 -5.64 6.05 -9.43
CA TYR A 9 -4.51 6.60 -8.67
C TYR A 9 -4.77 6.68 -7.17
N LEU A 10 -6.00 7.01 -6.77
CA LEU A 10 -6.40 7.04 -5.36
C LEU A 10 -6.47 5.63 -4.76
N LEU A 11 -6.83 4.64 -5.58
CA LEU A 11 -6.98 3.25 -5.16
C LEU A 11 -5.68 2.43 -5.26
N LEU A 12 -4.64 2.88 -5.97
CA LEU A 12 -3.42 2.08 -6.19
C LEU A 12 -2.72 1.63 -4.90
N SER A 13 -2.70 2.47 -3.85
CA SER A 13 -2.12 2.06 -2.56
C SER A 13 -2.96 1.00 -1.89
N ALA A 14 -4.27 1.24 -1.77
CA ALA A 14 -5.20 0.26 -1.19
C ALA A 14 -5.19 -1.06 -1.98
N TYR A 15 -5.11 -1.00 -3.31
CA TYR A 15 -4.98 -2.16 -4.17
C TYR A 15 -3.68 -2.93 -3.91
N LEU A 16 -2.56 -2.22 -3.75
CA LEU A 16 -1.26 -2.83 -3.45
C LEU A 16 -1.26 -3.49 -2.06
N ASP A 17 -1.96 -2.91 -1.10
CA ASP A 17 -2.07 -3.39 0.27
C ASP A 17 -3.20 -4.44 0.45
N GLU A 18 -3.87 -4.84 -0.63
CA GLU A 18 -5.03 -5.77 -0.63
C GLU A 18 -6.23 -5.28 0.20
N MET A 19 -6.40 -3.96 0.28
CA MET A 19 -7.41 -3.25 1.08
C MET A 19 -8.57 -2.66 0.26
N THR A 20 -8.61 -2.89 -1.06
CA THR A 20 -9.76 -2.54 -1.91
C THR A 20 -10.88 -3.56 -1.78
N ASP A 21 -12.12 -3.12 -1.98
CA ASP A 21 -13.24 -4.06 -2.08
C ASP A 21 -13.21 -4.86 -3.42
N PRO A 22 -14.00 -5.94 -3.56
CA PRO A 22 -13.96 -6.77 -4.77
C PRO A 22 -14.35 -6.04 -6.06
N GLU A 23 -15.24 -5.06 -5.98
CA GLU A 23 -15.68 -4.27 -7.13
C GLU A 23 -14.57 -3.31 -7.56
N GLU A 24 -14.01 -2.55 -6.62
CA GLU A 24 -12.85 -1.68 -6.82
C GLU A 24 -11.67 -2.45 -7.41
N THR A 25 -11.37 -3.63 -6.84
CA THR A 25 -10.26 -4.50 -7.30
C THR A 25 -10.45 -4.90 -8.76
N ARG A 26 -11.67 -5.24 -9.17
CA ARG A 26 -11.98 -5.64 -10.56
C ARG A 26 -11.82 -4.46 -11.51
N GLU A 27 -12.33 -3.29 -11.13
CA GLU A 27 -12.23 -2.08 -11.95
C GLU A 27 -10.79 -1.60 -12.11
N VAL A 28 -10.01 -1.59 -11.02
CA VAL A 28 -8.58 -1.26 -11.05
C VAL A 28 -7.82 -2.24 -11.94
N LYS A 29 -8.05 -3.56 -11.82
CA LYS A 29 -7.42 -4.56 -12.70
C LYS A 29 -7.74 -4.31 -14.17
N THR A 30 -9.01 -4.10 -14.49
CA THR A 30 -9.47 -3.84 -15.86
C THR A 30 -8.79 -2.59 -16.43
N HIS A 31 -8.65 -1.54 -15.63
CA HIS A 31 -7.96 -0.33 -16.05
C HIS A 31 -6.45 -0.55 -16.24
N LEU A 32 -5.80 -1.30 -15.35
CA LEU A 32 -4.37 -1.61 -15.44
C LEU A 32 -4.03 -2.45 -16.69
N GLU A 33 -4.95 -3.26 -17.21
CA GLU A 33 -4.74 -4.01 -18.46
C GLU A 33 -4.58 -3.09 -19.68
N SER A 34 -5.27 -1.95 -19.68
CA SER A 34 -5.34 -1.04 -20.84
C SER A 34 -4.53 0.26 -20.67
N CYS A 35 -4.19 0.66 -19.44
CA CYS A 35 -3.48 1.91 -19.17
C CYS A 35 -2.00 1.66 -18.81
N LEU A 36 -1.08 2.22 -19.59
CA LEU A 36 0.36 2.15 -19.30
C LEU A 36 0.73 3.04 -18.11
N ASP A 37 0.22 4.27 -18.06
CA ASP A 37 0.57 5.24 -17.01
C ASP A 37 0.21 4.75 -15.60
N CYS A 38 -0.97 4.12 -15.45
CA CYS A 38 -1.39 3.52 -14.18
C CYS A 38 -0.52 2.32 -13.78
N ARG A 39 -0.06 1.51 -14.74
CA ARG A 39 0.88 0.41 -14.47
C ARG A 39 2.25 0.92 -14.04
N GLU A 40 2.76 1.96 -14.69
CA GLU A 40 4.01 2.59 -14.27
C GLU A 40 3.91 3.16 -12.86
N LYS A 41 2.79 3.84 -12.54
CA LYS A 41 2.56 4.39 -11.21
C LYS A 41 2.50 3.30 -10.14
N LEU A 42 1.80 2.20 -10.41
CA LEU A 42 1.75 1.04 -9.52
C LEU A 42 3.14 0.44 -9.31
N SER A 43 3.93 0.30 -10.37
CA SER A 43 5.31 -0.21 -10.31
C SER A 43 6.22 0.71 -9.47
N GLN A 44 6.08 2.02 -9.60
CA GLN A 44 6.79 3.00 -8.78
C GLN A 44 6.45 2.83 -7.28
N LEU A 45 5.16 2.74 -6.94
CA LEU A 45 4.71 2.50 -5.56
C LEU A 45 5.28 1.20 -5.00
N HIS A 46 5.18 0.11 -5.76
CA HIS A 46 5.73 -1.18 -5.35
C HIS A 46 7.25 -1.12 -5.14
N ARG A 47 7.99 -0.44 -6.02
CA ARG A 47 9.43 -0.24 -5.89
C ARG A 47 9.79 0.55 -4.62
N MET A 48 9.03 1.60 -4.30
CA MET A 48 9.20 2.35 -3.06
C MET A 48 9.02 1.44 -1.83
N CYS A 49 7.95 0.64 -1.79
CA CYS A 49 7.74 -0.32 -0.70
C CYS A 49 8.90 -1.32 -0.56
N LEU A 50 9.41 -1.85 -1.68
CA LEU A 50 10.57 -2.76 -1.66
C LEU A 50 11.83 -2.11 -1.09
N ILE A 51 12.07 -0.82 -1.37
CA ILE A 51 13.21 -0.09 -0.81
C ILE A 51 13.01 0.12 0.69
N LEU A 52 11.82 0.54 1.12
CA LEU A 52 11.50 0.76 2.52
C LEU A 52 11.63 -0.52 3.36
N ARG A 53 11.26 -1.69 2.79
CA ARG A 53 11.42 -2.99 3.45
C ARG A 53 12.88 -3.41 3.67
N LYS A 54 13.84 -2.78 2.98
CA LYS A 54 15.28 -3.02 3.18
C LYS A 54 15.87 -2.18 4.31
N LEU A 55 15.12 -1.23 4.84
CA LEU A 55 15.57 -0.48 6.00
C LEU A 55 15.71 -1.42 7.20
N ASP A 56 16.72 -1.16 8.03
CA ASP A 56 16.95 -1.94 9.23
C ASP A 56 15.68 -1.95 10.09
N ASN A 57 15.25 -3.13 10.50
CA ASN A 57 14.15 -3.30 11.44
C ASN A 57 14.74 -3.51 12.84
N PRO A 58 14.95 -2.44 13.64
CA PRO A 58 15.60 -2.56 14.93
C PRO A 58 14.74 -3.42 15.86
N LYS A 59 15.40 -4.34 16.58
CA LYS A 59 14.72 -5.13 17.60
C LYS A 59 14.23 -4.23 18.72
N ALA A 60 12.98 -4.43 19.13
CA ALA A 60 12.42 -3.74 20.28
C ALA A 60 13.30 -3.93 21.54
N PRO A 61 13.58 -2.87 22.31
CA PRO A 61 14.29 -2.99 23.59
C PRO A 61 13.52 -3.89 24.56
N ARG A 62 14.23 -4.72 25.33
CA ARG A 62 13.62 -5.68 26.29
C ARG A 62 12.67 -5.03 27.30
N ARG A 63 12.84 -3.75 27.61
CA ARG A 63 12.04 -3.02 28.59
C ARG A 63 10.83 -2.30 27.99
N LEU A 64 10.73 -2.22 26.66
CA LEU A 64 9.72 -1.43 25.96
C LEU A 64 8.30 -1.71 26.47
N TRP A 65 7.91 -2.98 26.60
CA TRP A 65 6.56 -3.33 27.06
C TRP A 65 6.30 -2.95 28.52
N LYS A 66 7.32 -3.07 29.39
CA LYS A 66 7.20 -2.64 30.78
C LYS A 66 7.02 -1.14 30.88
N ASP A 67 7.76 -0.39 30.06
CA ASP A 67 7.70 1.08 30.03
C ASP A 67 6.37 1.58 29.44
N ILE A 68 5.85 0.92 28.41
CA ILE A 68 4.52 1.22 27.84
C ILE A 68 3.42 0.96 28.88
N LYS A 69 3.44 -0.20 29.54
CA LYS A 69 2.43 -0.56 30.55
C LYS A 69 2.35 0.49 31.66
N LYS A 70 3.49 0.90 32.20
CA LYS A 70 3.58 1.92 33.25
C LYS A 70 2.96 3.28 32.88
N ARG A 71 2.85 3.61 31.58
CA ARG A 71 2.28 4.87 31.10
C ARG A 71 0.77 4.79 30.81
N LEU A 72 0.22 3.58 30.74
CA LEU A 72 -1.20 3.33 30.47
C LEU A 72 -1.99 3.09 31.77
N ASP A 73 -1.31 2.70 32.85
CA ASP A 73 -1.80 2.75 34.24
C ASP A 73 -1.83 4.21 34.75
#